data_AF-A0A5S9Q416-F1
#
_entry.id   AF-A0A5S9Q416-F1
#
_cell.length_a   1.000
_cell.length_b   1.000
_cell.length_c   1.000
_cell.angle_alpha   90.00
_cell.angle_beta   90.00
_cell.angle_gamma   90.00
#
_symmetry.space_group_name_H-M   'P 1'
#
loop_
_entity.id
_entity.type
_entity.pdbx_description
1 polymer ?
#
loop_
_entity_poly.entity_id
_entity_poly.type
_entity_poly.pdbx_seq_one_letter_code
_entity_poly.pdbx_strand_id
1 'polypeptide(L)' 'MTTAKKKPQTVFIRSRGPKFRRAGISFTQEAIEVDVAELTDAQRQALQGESQLVITDSSDTAT' A
#
# COMPACT_ATOMS: atom_id res chain seq x y z
N MET A 1 30.04 5.50 8.17
CA MET A 1 28.98 4.93 7.32
C MET A 1 27.70 5.68 7.64
N THR A 2 27.28 6.61 6.79
CA THR A 2 26.05 7.38 6.94
C THR A 2 24.88 6.50 6.51
N THR A 3 24.19 5.88 7.47
CA THR A 3 22.89 5.25 7.21
C THR A 3 21.90 6.37 6.89
N ALA A 4 21.70 6.62 5.60
CA ALA A 4 20.57 7.42 5.14
C ALA A 4 19.30 6.78 5.72
N LYS A 5 18.69 7.41 6.72
CA LYS A 5 17.35 7.05 7.21
C LYS A 5 16.43 7.17 6.01
N LYS A 6 16.15 6.05 5.33
CA LYS A 6 15.09 5.94 4.34
C LYS A 6 13.84 6.47 5.05
N LYS A 7 13.30 7.61 4.59
CA LYS A 7 12.04 8.13 5.13
C LYS A 7 11.02 6.97 5.05
N PRO A 8 10.20 6.75 6.08
CA PRO A 8 9.14 5.74 6.01
C PRO A 8 8.31 6.07 4.78
N GLN A 9 8.32 5.16 3.81
CA GLN A 9 7.49 5.28 2.63
C GLN A 9 6.14 4.69 3.02
N THR A 10 5.11 5.51 2.94
CA THR A 10 3.75 5.09 3.27
C THR A 10 3.01 4.84 1.96
N VAL A 11 2.24 3.76 1.90
CA VAL A 11 1.31 3.49 0.81
C VAL A 11 -0.11 3.55 1.31
N PHE A 12 -0.99 4.10 0.48
CA PHE A 12 -2.42 4.10 0.70
C PHE A 12 -3.05 3.05 -0.20
N ILE A 13 -3.76 2.10 0.41
CA ILE A 13 -4.38 0.99 -0.32
C ILE A 13 -5.89 1.11 -0.19
N ARG A 14 -6.60 1.15 -1.31
CA ARG A 14 -8.06 1.09 -1.36
C ARG A 14 -8.56 0.11 -2.40
N SER A 15 -9.78 -0.37 -2.22
CA SER A 15 -10.50 -1.18 -3.20
C SER A 15 -11.16 -0.31 -4.25
N ARG A 16 -11.20 -0.78 -5.51
CA ARG A 16 -12.00 -0.18 -6.60
C ARG A 16 -13.49 -0.39 -6.34
N GLY A 17 -13.87 -1.58 -5.89
CA GLY A 17 -15.23 -1.91 -5.49
C GLY A 17 -15.56 -1.48 -4.06
N PRO A 18 -16.84 -1.50 -3.65
CA PRO A 18 -17.26 -1.10 -2.30
C PRO A 18 -16.59 -1.92 -1.19
N LYS A 19 -16.29 -3.18 -1.46
CA LYS A 19 -15.58 -4.09 -0.56
C LYS A 19 -14.83 -5.15 -1.34
N PHE A 20 -13.58 -5.38 -0.99
CA PHE A 20 -12.74 -6.46 -1.50
C PHE A 20 -12.06 -7.15 -0.32
N ARG A 21 -12.00 -8.48 -0.32
CA ARG A 21 -11.39 -9.24 0.78
C ARG A 21 -10.30 -10.16 0.25
N ARG A 22 -9.11 -10.07 0.83
CA ARG A 22 -7.97 -10.92 0.47
C ARG A 22 -7.09 -11.19 1.69
N ALA A 23 -6.60 -12.42 1.82
CA ALA A 23 -5.75 -12.85 2.93
C ALA A 23 -6.30 -12.49 4.33
N GLY A 24 -7.62 -12.54 4.50
CA GLY A 24 -8.29 -12.16 5.76
C GLY A 24 -8.53 -10.66 5.95
N ILE A 25 -7.87 -9.80 5.17
CA ILE A 25 -7.99 -8.34 5.23
C ILE A 25 -9.17 -7.90 4.35
N SER A 26 -9.99 -6.97 4.84
CA SER A 26 -11.05 -6.32 4.07
C SER A 26 -10.60 -4.94 3.67
N PHE A 27 -10.51 -4.69 2.37
CA PHE A 27 -10.27 -3.41 1.75
C PHE A 27 -11.60 -2.79 1.33
N THR A 28 -11.78 -1.51 1.60
CA THR A 28 -12.96 -0.74 1.18
C THR A 28 -12.51 0.40 0.27
N GLN A 29 -13.43 1.24 -0.15
CA GLN A 29 -13.09 2.44 -0.93
C GLN A 29 -12.35 3.50 -0.09
N GLU A 30 -12.39 3.37 1.25
CA GLU A 30 -11.56 4.15 2.15
C GLU A 30 -10.14 3.60 2.10
N ALA A 31 -9.18 4.50 1.86
CA ALA A 31 -7.79 4.11 1.80
C ALA A 31 -7.26 3.82 3.20
N ILE A 32 -6.63 2.66 3.35
CA ILE A 32 -5.87 2.33 4.55
C ILE A 32 -4.42 2.76 4.35
N GLU A 33 -3.87 3.38 5.38
CA GLU A 33 -2.47 3.76 5.43
C GLU A 33 -1.64 2.54 5.88
N VAL A 34 -0.61 2.19 5.11
CA VAL A 34 0.28 1.08 5.42
C VAL A 34 1.73 1.52 5.21
N ASP A 35 2.58 1.28 6.20
CA ASP A 35 4.02 1.51 6.05
C ASP A 35 4.62 0.44 5.14
N VAL A 36 5.34 0.86 4.10
CA VAL A 36 6.04 -0.04 3.19
C VAL A 36 7.09 -0.87 3.93
N ALA A 37 7.65 -0.36 5.03
CA ALA A 37 8.57 -1.11 5.89
C ALA A 37 7.92 -2.33 6.57
N GLU A 38 6.59 -2.29 6.79
CA GLU A 38 5.83 -3.42 7.34
C GLU A 38 5.41 -4.43 6.27
N LEU A 39 5.54 -4.08 4.99
CA LEU A 39 5.21 -4.96 3.87
C LEU A 39 6.42 -5.75 3.38
N THR A 40 6.29 -7.06 3.46
CA THR A 40 7.19 -7.99 2.78
C THR A 40 7.12 -7.81 1.26
N ASP A 41 8.19 -8.17 0.54
CA ASP A 41 8.21 -8.08 -0.93
C ASP A 41 7.11 -8.93 -1.57
N ALA A 42 6.80 -10.09 -0.98
CA ALA A 42 5.70 -10.95 -1.42
C ALA A 42 4.33 -10.26 -1.28
N GLN A 43 4.10 -9.55 -0.18
CA GLN A 43 2.86 -8.77 0.00
C GLN A 43 2.78 -7.61 -0.99
N ARG A 44 3.89 -6.90 -1.24
CA ARG A 44 3.91 -5.83 -2.24
C ARG A 44 3.58 -6.34 -3.63
N GLN A 45 4.20 -7.43 -4.08
CA GLN A 45 3.88 -8.05 -5.36
C GLN A 45 2.42 -8.52 -5.42
N ALA A 46 1.92 -9.11 -4.33
CA ALA A 46 0.54 -9.55 -4.24
C ALA A 46 -0.45 -8.38 -4.39
N LEU A 47 -0.18 -7.25 -3.74
CA LEU A 47 -1.00 -6.05 -3.81
C LEU A 47 -0.93 -5.40 -5.21
N GLN A 48 0.26 -5.25 -5.78
CA GLN A 48 0.45 -4.67 -7.11
C GLN A 48 -0.18 -5.50 -8.23
N GLY A 49 -0.22 -6.83 -8.07
CA GLY A 49 -0.88 -7.73 -9.00
C GLY A 49 -2.41 -7.75 -8.88
N GLU A 50 -3.00 -7.07 -7.90
CA GLU A 50 -4.44 -7.09 -7.66
C GLU A 50 -5.17 -6.01 -8.44
N SER A 51 -5.90 -6.42 -9.49
CA SER A 51 -6.68 -5.49 -10.31
C SER A 51 -7.82 -4.80 -9.56
N GLN A 52 -8.26 -5.33 -8.42
CA GLN A 52 -9.29 -4.70 -7.60
C GLN A 52 -8.76 -3.69 -6.60
N LEU A 53 -7.44 -3.57 -6.44
CA LEU A 53 -6.83 -2.62 -5.51
C LEU A 53 -6.22 -1.43 -6.27
N VAL A 54 -6.20 -0.29 -5.59
CA VAL A 54 -5.51 0.92 -5.99
C VAL A 54 -4.53 1.24 -4.88
N ILE A 55 -3.27 1.33 -5.24
CA ILE A 55 -2.16 1.63 -4.33
C ILE A 55 -1.60 2.98 -4.78
N THR A 56 -1.52 3.93 -3.86
CA THR A 56 -0.92 5.24 -4.11
C THR A 56 0.17 5.50 -3.08
N ASP A 57 1.36 5.85 -3.54
CA ASP A 57 2.50 6.14 -2.68
C ASP A 57 2.34 7.55 -2.07
N SER A 58 2.64 7.73 -0.78
CA SER A 58 2.58 9.03 -0.11
C SER A 58 3.60 10.03 -0.67
N SER A 59 4.64 9.54 -1.36
CA SER A 59 5.61 10.38 -2.07
C SER A 59 5.06 11.05 -3.32
N ASP A 60 3.87 10.67 -3.79
CA ASP A 60 3.21 11.26 -4.97
C ASP A 60 2.38 12.52 -4.62
N THR A 61 2.79 13.22 -3.56
CA THR A 61 2.37 14.59 -3.25
C THR A 61 3.59 15.52 -3.29
N ALA A 62 4.24 15.56 -4.44
CA ALA A 62 5.08 16.68 -4.82
C ALA A 62 4.72 17.05 -6.27
N THR A 63 3.92 18.11 -6.36
CA THR A 63 3.62 18.89 -7.57
C THR A 63 4.89 19.25 -8.34
#